data_AF-A0A1Q7FT56-F1
#
_entry.id   AF-A0A1Q7FT56-F1
#
_cell.length_a   1.000
_cell.length_b   1.000
_cell.length_c   1.000
_cell.angle_alpha   90.00
_cell.angle_beta   90.00
_cell.angle_gamma   90.00
#
_symmetry.space_group_name_H-M   'P 1'
#
loop_
_entity.id
_entity.type
_entity.pdbx_description
1 polymer ?
#
loop_
_entity_poly.entity_id
_entity_poly.type
_entity_poly.pdbx_seq_one_letter_code
_entity_poly.pdbx_strand_id
1 'polypeptide(L)' 'MPVEQVSKSRFKARALAYLRKVHETGEPVVILDRGRPVVKVIPYRSEAEDILRILRGSVQRYQDPTEPVAVEDWETLK' A
#
# COMPACT_ATOMS: atom_id res chain seq x y z
N MET A 1 -14.13 2.43 3.80
CA MET A 1 -15.10 2.25 2.68
C MET A 1 -14.79 0.92 2.00
N PRO A 2 -15.80 0.14 1.59
CA PRO A 2 -15.56 -1.12 0.88
C PRO A 2 -14.91 -0.84 -0.48
N VAL A 3 -13.81 -1.54 -0.76
CA VAL A 3 -13.08 -1.45 -2.04
C VAL A 3 -13.83 -2.25 -3.09
N GLU A 4 -14.07 -1.65 -4.27
CA GLU A 4 -14.77 -2.34 -5.37
C GLU A 4 -14.00 -3.59 -5.80
N GLN A 5 -14.72 -4.72 -5.93
CA GLN A 5 -14.16 -5.99 -6.36
C GLN A 5 -14.75 -6.42 -7.69
N VAL A 6 -13.90 -6.84 -8.62
CA VAL A 6 -14.29 -7.21 -9.98
C VAL A 6 -13.63 -8.52 -10.38
N SER A 7 -14.34 -9.41 -11.06
CA SER A 7 -13.72 -10.63 -11.59
C SER A 7 -12.72 -10.31 -12.71
N LYS A 8 -11.74 -11.19 -12.91
CA LYS A 8 -10.76 -11.11 -14.00
C LYS A 8 -11.41 -10.99 -15.38
N SER A 9 -12.52 -11.70 -15.62
CA SER A 9 -13.28 -11.62 -16.87
C SER A 9 -13.96 -10.27 -17.06
N ARG A 10 -14.62 -9.74 -16.02
CA ARG A 10 -15.30 -8.44 -16.06
C ARG A 10 -14.31 -7.28 -16.16
N PHE A 11 -13.15 -7.39 -15.51
CA PHE A 11 -12.07 -6.43 -15.66
C PHE A 11 -11.55 -6.40 -17.10
N LYS A 12 -11.24 -7.57 -17.70
CA LYS A 12 -10.73 -7.66 -19.07
C LYS A 12 -11.64 -6.97 -20.09
N ALA A 13 -12.97 -7.14 -19.96
CA ALA A 13 -13.94 -6.51 -20.86
C ALA A 13 -14.01 -4.98 -20.75
N ARG A 14 -13.59 -4.39 -19.62
CA ARG A 14 -13.74 -2.95 -19.32
C ARG A 14 -12.48 -2.33 -18.73
N ALA A 15 -11.30 -2.88 -19.04
CA ALA A 15 -10.05 -2.56 -18.35
C ALA A 15 -9.76 -1.06 -18.37
N LEU A 16 -9.86 -0.42 -19.53
CA LEU A 16 -9.61 1.02 -19.68
C LEU A 16 -10.58 1.89 -18.88
N ALA A 17 -11.83 1.46 -18.70
CA ALA A 17 -12.81 2.20 -17.90
C ALA A 17 -12.48 2.13 -16.41
N TYR A 18 -12.05 0.97 -15.91
CA TYR A 18 -11.58 0.85 -14.52
C TYR A 18 -10.31 1.65 -14.29
N LEU A 19 -9.35 1.62 -15.22
CA LEU A 19 -8.13 2.42 -15.11
C LEU A 19 -8.44 3.93 -15.03
N ARG A 20 -9.34 4.43 -15.89
CA ARG A 20 -9.80 5.84 -15.83
C ARG A 20 -10.49 6.15 -14.52
N LYS A 21 -11.43 5.31 -14.06
CA LYS A 21 -12.10 5.49 -12.77
C LYS A 21 -11.08 5.60 -11.63
N VAL A 22 -10.11 4.69 -11.57
CA VAL A 22 -9.06 4.70 -10.53
C VAL A 22 -8.23 5.98 -10.60
N HIS A 23 -7.89 6.44 -11.81
CA HIS A 23 -7.14 7.68 -12.01
C HIS A 23 -7.94 8.92 -11.57
N GLU A 24 -9.22 9.01 -11.94
CA GLU A 24 -10.09 10.17 -11.70
C GLU A 24 -10.55 10.27 -10.23
N THR A 25 -10.89 9.13 -9.62
CA THR A 25 -11.47 9.09 -8.27
C THR A 25 -10.43 8.87 -7.16
N GLY A 26 -9.28 8.29 -7.52
CA GLY A 26 -8.30 7.80 -6.55
C GLY A 26 -8.75 6.55 -5.79
N GLU A 27 -9.95 6.03 -6.05
CA GLU A 27 -10.47 4.83 -5.40
C GLU A 27 -9.83 3.56 -6.01
N PRO A 28 -9.32 2.64 -5.18
CA PRO A 28 -8.72 1.42 -5.67
C PRO A 28 -9.78 0.41 -6.14
N VAL A 29 -9.38 -0.51 -7.03
CA VAL A 29 -10.19 -1.66 -7.47
C VAL A 29 -9.40 -2.95 -7.26
N VAL A 30 -10.05 -3.99 -6.74
CA VAL A 30 -9.46 -5.32 -6.56
C VAL A 30 -9.99 -6.28 -7.61
N ILE A 31 -9.08 -6.90 -8.36
CA ILE A 31 -9.38 -7.92 -9.35
C ILE A 31 -9.33 -9.29 -8.68
N LEU A 32 -10.37 -10.07 -8.88
CA LEU A 32 -10.53 -11.42 -8.36
C LEU A 32 -10.29 -12.45 -9.45
N ASP A 33 -9.61 -13.54 -9.12
CA ASP A 33 -9.59 -14.77 -9.92
C ASP A 33 -10.29 -15.88 -9.14
N ARG A 34 -11.37 -16.46 -9.70
CA ARG A 34 -12.20 -17.48 -9.05
C ARG A 34 -12.62 -17.10 -7.62
N GLY A 35 -13.01 -15.83 -7.43
CA GLY A 35 -13.45 -15.29 -6.13
C GLY A 35 -12.33 -14.92 -5.17
N ARG A 36 -11.06 -15.16 -5.52
CA ARG A 36 -9.91 -14.81 -4.69
C ARG A 36 -9.27 -13.50 -5.17
N PRO A 37 -8.97 -12.54 -4.29
CA PRO A 37 -8.21 -11.35 -4.65
C PRO A 37 -6.83 -11.71 -5.20
N VAL A 38 -6.47 -11.19 -6.38
CA VAL A 38 -5.17 -11.47 -7.02
C VAL A 38 -4.41 -10.23 -7.44
N VAL A 39 -5.08 -9.13 -7.78
CA VAL A 39 -4.45 -7.88 -8.20
C VAL A 39 -5.22 -6.70 -7.61
N LYS A 40 -4.51 -5.67 -7.18
CA LYS A 40 -5.10 -4.38 -6.79
C LYS A 40 -4.59 -3.30 -7.73
N VAL A 41 -5.51 -2.58 -8.36
CA VAL A 41 -5.21 -1.39 -9.14
C VAL A 41 -5.40 -0.19 -8.23
N ILE A 42 -4.35 0.62 -8.11
CA ILE A 42 -4.32 1.83 -7.30
C ILE A 42 -3.90 3.01 -8.18
N PRO A 43 -4.32 4.25 -7.86
CA PRO A 43 -3.82 5.41 -8.57
C PRO A 43 -2.30 5.50 -8.40
N TYR A 44 -1.59 5.77 -9.49
CA TYR A 44 -0.18 6.12 -9.41
C TYR A 44 -0.06 7.50 -8.75
N ARG A 45 0.84 7.62 -7.76
CA ARG A 45 1.20 8.88 -7.12
C ARG A 45 2.69 9.08 -7.33
N SER A 46 3.06 10.19 -8.00
CA SER A 46 4.45 10.54 -8.31
C SER A 46 5.28 10.90 -7.08
N GLU A 47 4.63 11.25 -5.97
CA GLU A 47 5.30 11.91 -4.85
C GLU A 47 5.21 11.07 -3.57
N ALA A 48 6.08 10.07 -3.47
CA ALA A 48 6.41 9.50 -2.16
C ALA A 48 7.00 10.58 -1.24
N GLU A 49 7.73 11.55 -1.80
CA GLU A 49 8.24 12.71 -1.09
C GLU A 49 7.15 13.61 -0.50
N ASP A 50 6.00 13.79 -1.15
CA ASP A 50 4.92 14.64 -0.62
C ASP A 50 4.27 14.07 0.64
N ILE A 51 4.07 12.75 0.70
CA ILE A 51 3.51 12.10 1.89
C ILE A 51 4.52 12.18 3.04
N LEU A 52 5.81 11.99 2.77
CA LEU A 52 6.86 12.06 3.79
C LEU A 52 7.22 13.51 4.15
N ARG A 53 6.86 14.50 3.32
CA ARG A 53 7.09 15.93 3.58
C ARG A 53 6.42 16.37 4.87
N ILE A 54 5.23 15.85 5.20
CA ILE A 54 4.56 16.16 6.47
C ILE A 54 5.33 15.65 7.70
N LEU A 55 6.14 14.60 7.52
CA LEU A 55 6.96 14.02 8.58
C LEU A 55 8.34 14.70 8.67
N ARG A 56 8.71 15.57 7.72
CA ARG A 56 9.99 16.28 7.75
C ARG A 56 10.04 17.21 8.96
N GLY A 57 11.08 17.04 9.79
CA GLY A 57 11.24 17.81 11.03
C GLY A 57 10.41 17.30 12.21
N SER A 58 9.66 16.20 12.06
CA SER A 58 8.89 15.61 13.16
C SER A 58 9.73 14.77 14.14
N VAL A 59 10.99 14.47 13.80
CA VAL A 59 11.89 13.67 14.65
C VAL A 59 12.29 14.46 15.90
N GLN A 60 11.85 14.01 17.07
CA GLN A 60 12.16 14.67 18.35
C GLN A 60 13.52 14.25 18.93
N ARG A 61 13.96 13.01 18.67
CA ARG A 61 15.23 12.47 19.17
C ARG A 61 15.77 11.45 18.17
N TYR A 62 17.05 11.55 17.85
CA TYR A 62 17.77 10.63 16.97
C TYR A 62 19.10 10.29 17.61
N GLN A 63 19.08 9.29 18.49
CA GLN A 63 20.26 8.82 19.22
C GLN A 63 20.42 7.34 18.95
N ASP A 64 21.64 6.97 18.56
CA ASP A 64 22.12 5.61 18.37
C ASP A 64 21.08 4.67 17.70
N PRO A 65 20.47 5.09 16.57
CA PRO A 65 19.32 4.42 15.96
C PRO A 65 19.64 3.02 15.41
N THR A 66 20.92 2.73 15.26
CA THR A 66 21.45 1.47 14.75
C THR A 66 22.11 0.64 15.84
N GLU A 67 22.14 1.12 17.09
CA GLU A 67 22.66 0.29 18.18
C GLU A 67 21.74 -0.92 18.39
N PRO A 68 22.31 -2.12 18.60
CA PRO A 68 21.54 -3.30 18.89
C PRO A 68 20.73 -3.11 20.18
N VAL A 69 19.42 -3.32 20.09
CA VAL A 69 18.55 -3.37 21.26
C VAL A 69 18.47 -4.80 21.80
N ALA A 70 18.24 -4.94 23.11
CA ALA A 70 17.88 -6.22 23.72
C ALA A 70 18.92 -7.35 23.50
N VAL A 71 20.21 -7.02 23.50
CA VAL A 71 21.32 -7.97 23.23
C VAL A 71 21.27 -9.18 24.16
N GLU A 72 20.89 -8.98 25.42
CA GLU A 72 20.81 -10.05 26.43
C GLU A 72 19.49 -10.85 26.39
N ASP A 73 18.44 -10.34 25.71
CA ASP A 73 17.10 -10.96 25.73
C ASP A 73 16.99 -12.17 24.78
N TRP A 74 17.90 -12.27 23.79
CA TRP A 74 17.89 -13.35 22.79
C TRP A 74 18.15 -14.75 23.38
N GLU A 75 18.75 -14.84 24.57
CA GLU A 75 19.00 -16.11 25.28
C GLU A 75 17.74 -16.72 25.93
N THR A 76 16.62 -16.00 25.97
CA THR A 76 15.40 -16.42 26.68
C THR A 76 14.43 -17.30 25.86
N LEU A 77 14.72 -17.54 24.58
CA LEU A 77 13.94 -18.46 23.72
C LEU A 77 14.52 -19.90 23.71
N LYS A 78 14.77 -20.48 24.88
CA LYS A 78 15.10 -21.91 25.05
C LYS A 78 13.91 -22.70 25.57
#